data_AF-A0A4U0TJQ7-F1
#
_entry.id   AF-A0A4U0TJQ7-F1
#
_cell.length_a   1.000
_cell.length_b   1.000
_cell.length_c   1.000
_cell.angle_alpha   90.00
_cell.angle_beta   90.00
_cell.angle_gamma   90.00
#
_symmetry.space_group_name_H-M   'P 1'
#
loop_
_entity.id
_entity.type
_entity.pdbx_description
1 polymer ?
#
loop_
_entity_poly.entity_id
_entity_poly.type
_entity_poly.pdbx_seq_one_letter_code
_entity_poly.pdbx_strand_id
1 'polypeptide(L)'
;MPICIQCTYPVPQLYTTYSKADDKALGKGVRLTQCPKCKGFADKYVEHDFVVLFLDLVLIRPQVYRHLLFNYLGREDDRFDPSILRFATLLLLFDVYLTWARIEKATPASSPSLPLSPPPPLPPFPSPSWRDNPAANASLQPEAGAEGNMLAEQPILVQYFFFLFLCAAETASFHLPIRMLLSLRLPGWMTKLVPYYPHPALISTALLLSSFTKLFPLLLLVWQYDLPSSASAVSWAVIINNVAALEILLGCGYVRAALLCGVGAVGRAAVGWLILRAVGIGGGVAAAGVVETGDLIEVWRQVVAALGLG
;
A
#
# COMPACT_ATOMS: atom_id res chain seq x y z
N MET A 1 -11.77 -5.81 26.75
CA MET A 1 -10.74 -6.16 27.77
C MET A 1 -9.34 -6.22 27.14
N PRO A 2 -8.27 -5.72 27.79
CA PRO A 2 -6.94 -5.73 27.20
C PRO A 2 -6.28 -7.12 27.23
N ILE A 3 -5.28 -7.32 26.36
CA ILE A 3 -4.57 -8.59 26.22
C ILE A 3 -3.07 -8.43 26.44
N CYS A 4 -2.39 -9.52 26.79
CA CYS A 4 -0.95 -9.57 26.82
C CYS A 4 -0.38 -9.59 25.39
N ILE A 5 0.54 -8.67 25.08
CA ILE A 5 1.17 -8.54 23.75
C ILE A 5 2.03 -9.75 23.36
N GLN A 6 2.48 -10.54 24.35
CA GLN A 6 3.36 -11.69 24.12
C GLN A 6 2.59 -13.00 23.89
N CYS A 7 1.58 -13.27 24.71
CA CYS A 7 0.90 -14.58 24.72
C CYS A 7 -0.62 -14.52 24.52
N THR A 8 -1.13 -13.33 24.16
CA THR A 8 -2.55 -13.03 23.89
C THR A 8 -3.53 -13.37 25.03
N TYR A 9 -3.01 -13.66 26.22
CA TYR A 9 -3.84 -13.94 27.40
C TYR A 9 -4.56 -12.66 27.86
N PRO A 10 -5.87 -12.70 28.12
CA PRO A 10 -6.62 -11.54 28.58
C PRO A 10 -6.17 -11.12 29.98
N VAL A 11 -5.98 -9.82 30.20
CA VAL A 11 -5.51 -9.26 31.47
C VAL A 11 -6.56 -8.25 31.96
N PRO A 12 -6.86 -8.16 33.27
CA PRO A 12 -7.88 -7.23 33.76
C PRO A 12 -7.48 -5.75 33.54
N GLN A 13 -6.22 -5.42 33.74
CA GLN A 13 -5.67 -4.08 33.57
C GLN A 13 -4.21 -4.17 33.11
N LEU A 14 -3.75 -3.21 32.30
CA LEU A 14 -2.37 -3.19 31.80
C LEU A 14 -1.41 -2.55 32.80
N TYR A 15 -1.89 -1.60 33.58
CA TYR A 15 -1.08 -0.88 34.57
C TYR A 15 -1.93 -0.46 35.76
N THR A 16 -1.27 -0.25 36.89
CA THR A 16 -1.85 0.36 38.09
C THR A 16 -1.21 1.73 38.32
N THR A 17 -2.03 2.75 38.50
CA THR A 17 -1.58 4.08 38.92
C THR A 17 -1.60 4.18 40.44
N TYR A 18 -0.50 4.62 41.03
CA TYR A 18 -0.44 4.92 42.45
C TYR A 18 -0.68 6.41 42.66
N SER A 19 -1.87 6.77 43.14
CA SER A 19 -2.32 8.16 43.35
C SER A 19 -1.52 8.97 44.37
N LYS A 20 -0.61 8.34 45.13
CA LYS A 20 0.23 9.00 46.14
C LYS A 20 1.62 9.39 45.65
N ALA A 21 1.92 9.18 44.37
CA ALA A 21 3.20 9.54 43.75
C ALA A 21 3.13 10.80 42.88
N ASP A 22 2.11 11.66 43.08
CA ASP A 22 1.98 12.95 42.40
C ASP A 22 2.94 14.03 42.96
N ASP A 23 4.10 13.61 43.49
CA ASP A 23 5.21 14.53 43.70
C ASP A 23 5.76 14.91 42.33
N LYS A 24 5.75 16.20 42.04
CA LYS A 24 6.22 16.81 40.78
C LYS A 24 7.66 16.41 40.41
N ALA A 25 8.41 15.84 41.36
CA ALA A 25 9.77 15.34 41.22
C ALA A 25 9.87 13.83 40.89
N LEU A 26 8.85 13.00 41.15
CA LEU A 26 8.90 11.53 40.99
C LEU A 26 8.15 11.00 39.76
N GLY A 27 7.34 11.84 39.11
CA GLY A 27 6.53 11.45 37.96
C GLY A 27 5.34 10.56 38.35
N LYS A 28 4.37 10.40 37.43
CA LYS A 28 3.23 9.50 37.66
C LYS A 28 3.75 8.07 37.80
N GLY A 29 3.78 7.53 39.02
CA GLY A 29 4.19 6.16 39.30
C GLY A 29 3.20 5.17 38.67
N VAL A 30 3.47 4.75 37.43
CA VAL A 30 2.74 3.70 36.72
C VAL A 30 3.52 2.39 36.93
N ARG A 31 2.82 1.35 37.39
CA ARG A 31 3.40 0.00 37.48
C ARG A 31 2.70 -0.91 36.48
N LEU A 32 3.49 -1.48 35.57
CA LEU A 32 3.00 -2.45 34.58
C LEU A 32 2.53 -3.75 35.26
N THR A 33 1.41 -4.27 34.77
CA THR A 33 0.84 -5.54 35.24
C THR A 33 1.61 -6.71 34.63
N GLN A 34 1.92 -7.71 35.44
CA GLN A 34 2.55 -8.94 34.98
C GLN A 34 1.49 -9.94 34.49
N CYS A 35 1.72 -10.54 33.32
CA CYS A 35 0.81 -11.55 32.79
C CYS A 35 0.88 -12.84 33.64
N PRO A 36 -0.25 -13.41 34.08
CA PRO A 36 -0.24 -14.62 34.91
C PRO A 36 0.26 -15.86 34.16
N LYS A 37 0.12 -15.89 32.83
CA LYS A 37 0.49 -17.02 31.95
C LYS A 37 1.97 -17.02 31.57
N CYS A 38 2.46 -15.97 30.92
CA CYS A 38 3.85 -15.93 30.45
C CYS A 38 4.84 -15.30 31.45
N LYS A 39 4.36 -14.76 32.56
CA LYS A 39 5.16 -14.06 33.59
C LYS A 39 5.97 -12.85 33.10
N GLY A 40 5.81 -12.42 31.86
CA GLY A 40 6.33 -11.14 31.37
C GLY A 40 5.40 -9.97 31.75
N PHE A 41 5.87 -8.74 31.52
CA PHE A 41 4.97 -7.58 31.54
C PHE A 41 3.91 -7.72 30.45
N ALA A 42 2.64 -7.48 30.81
CA ALA A 42 1.50 -7.69 29.94
C ALA A 42 1.60 -6.84 28.67
N ASP A 43 2.00 -5.58 28.83
CA ASP A 43 2.24 -4.67 27.72
C ASP A 43 3.32 -3.65 28.11
N LYS A 44 4.50 -3.74 27.47
CA LYS A 44 5.60 -2.80 27.69
C LYS A 44 5.40 -1.47 26.97
N TYR A 45 4.62 -1.44 25.88
CA TYR A 45 4.52 -0.26 25.01
C TYR A 45 3.72 0.88 25.63
N VAL A 46 3.03 0.62 26.74
CA VAL A 46 2.35 1.65 27.54
C VAL A 46 3.31 2.76 27.99
N GLU A 47 4.57 2.44 28.24
CA GLU A 47 5.61 3.39 28.67
C GLU A 47 6.45 3.95 27.51
N HIS A 48 6.32 3.40 26.31
CA HIS A 48 7.18 3.76 25.19
C HIS A 48 6.58 4.92 24.38
N ASP A 49 7.45 5.80 23.90
CA ASP A 49 7.06 6.88 22.99
C ASP A 49 6.70 6.36 21.59
N PHE A 50 5.88 7.13 20.87
CA PHE A 50 5.42 6.81 19.53
C PHE A 50 6.54 6.52 18.53
N VAL A 51 7.74 7.09 18.70
CA VAL A 51 8.91 6.82 17.85
C VAL A 51 9.34 5.35 17.95
N VAL A 52 9.35 4.79 19.15
CA VAL A 52 9.72 3.38 19.36
C VAL A 52 8.62 2.47 18.83
N LEU A 53 7.35 2.84 19.05
CA LEU A 53 6.22 2.10 18.47
C LEU A 53 6.30 2.10 16.95
N PHE A 54 6.63 3.23 16.33
CA PHE A 54 6.80 3.35 14.88
C PHE A 54 7.93 2.47 14.37
N LEU A 55 9.10 2.49 15.01
CA LEU A 55 10.23 1.64 14.60
C LEU A 55 9.91 0.14 14.71
N ASP A 56 9.30 -0.28 15.82
CA ASP A 56 8.88 -1.68 15.97
C ASP A 56 7.77 -2.05 14.98
N LEU A 57 6.91 -1.10 14.58
CA LEU A 57 5.88 -1.30 13.55
C LEU A 57 6.52 -1.50 12.18
N VAL A 58 7.56 -0.72 11.88
CA VAL A 58 8.39 -0.84 10.67
C VAL A 58 9.05 -2.21 10.59
N LEU A 59 9.51 -2.72 11.74
CA LEU A 59 10.11 -4.05 11.86
C LEU A 59 9.09 -5.19 11.89
N ILE A 60 7.80 -4.91 11.68
CA ILE A 60 6.72 -5.91 11.69
C ILE A 60 6.73 -6.72 13.01
N ARG A 61 7.07 -6.07 14.13
CA ARG A 61 7.08 -6.73 15.43
C ARG A 61 5.64 -7.05 15.83
N PRO A 62 5.27 -8.34 16.05
CA PRO A 62 3.90 -8.69 16.36
C PRO A 62 3.40 -8.07 17.68
N GLN A 63 4.31 -7.73 18.59
CA GLN A 63 3.96 -7.15 19.88
C GLN A 63 3.37 -5.74 19.75
N VAL A 64 3.89 -4.89 18.86
CA VAL A 64 3.37 -3.51 18.68
C VAL A 64 2.02 -3.53 17.95
N TYR A 65 1.82 -4.45 17.01
CA TYR A 65 0.51 -4.64 16.38
C TYR A 65 -0.54 -5.03 17.42
N ARG A 66 -0.22 -5.94 18.35
CA ARG A 66 -1.15 -6.33 19.43
C ARG A 66 -1.43 -5.19 20.40
N HIS A 67 -0.41 -4.41 20.74
CA HIS A 67 -0.57 -3.19 21.53
C HIS A 67 -1.53 -2.21 20.84
N LEU A 68 -1.27 -1.86 19.58
CA LEU A 68 -2.07 -0.90 18.84
C LEU A 68 -3.50 -1.38 18.58
N LEU A 69 -3.69 -2.64 18.19
CA LEU A 69 -5.00 -3.16 17.81
C LEU A 69 -5.91 -3.49 19.00
N PHE A 70 -5.36 -4.08 20.06
CA PHE A 70 -6.19 -4.60 21.16
C PHE A 70 -6.11 -3.75 22.43
N ASN A 71 -4.99 -3.09 22.68
CA ASN A 71 -4.75 -2.34 23.92
C ASN A 71 -4.90 -0.82 23.75
N TYR A 72 -4.74 -0.29 22.53
CA TYR A 72 -4.84 1.15 22.25
C TYR A 72 -6.09 1.52 21.42
N LEU A 73 -6.32 0.86 20.28
CA LEU A 73 -7.45 1.11 19.34
C LEU A 73 -8.60 0.11 19.51
N GLY A 74 -8.47 -0.85 20.42
CA GLY A 74 -9.43 -1.93 20.64
C GLY A 74 -10.71 -1.44 21.33
N ARG A 75 -11.60 -0.76 20.59
CA ARG A 75 -12.94 -0.37 21.09
C ARG A 75 -13.96 -1.46 20.82
N GLU A 76 -14.84 -1.70 21.78
CA GLU A 76 -15.95 -2.67 21.66
C GLU A 76 -17.10 -2.15 20.76
N ASP A 77 -17.13 -0.84 20.47
CA ASP A 77 -18.20 -0.18 19.70
C ASP A 77 -18.13 -0.35 18.17
N ASP A 78 -17.14 -1.09 17.63
CA ASP A 78 -16.90 -1.26 16.18
C ASP A 78 -16.82 0.06 15.37
N ARG A 79 -16.52 1.18 16.04
CA ARG A 79 -16.28 2.49 15.40
C ARG A 79 -14.79 2.71 15.18
N PHE A 80 -14.47 3.41 14.09
CA PHE A 80 -13.12 3.88 13.85
C PHE A 80 -12.75 5.01 14.82
N ASP A 81 -11.58 4.89 15.44
CA ASP A 81 -11.01 6.00 16.21
C ASP A 81 -10.70 7.20 15.29
N PRO A 82 -10.89 8.45 15.76
CA PRO A 82 -10.56 9.64 14.97
C PRO A 82 -9.10 9.67 14.50
N SER A 83 -8.18 9.12 15.30
CA SER A 83 -6.76 9.02 14.96
C SER A 83 -6.52 8.09 13.76
N ILE A 84 -7.22 6.95 13.68
CA ILE A 84 -7.08 6.06 12.52
C ILE A 84 -7.72 6.66 11.27
N LEU A 85 -8.82 7.41 11.41
CA LEU A 85 -9.41 8.15 10.30
C LEU A 85 -8.47 9.22 9.75
N ARG A 86 -7.82 10.00 10.63
CA ARG A 86 -6.79 10.97 10.21
C ARG A 86 -5.63 10.30 9.48
N PHE A 87 -5.17 9.16 10.00
CA PHE A 87 -4.12 8.38 9.36
C PHE A 87 -4.56 7.81 8.00
N ALA A 88 -5.80 7.32 7.89
CA ALA A 88 -6.37 6.85 6.63
C ALA A 88 -6.47 7.97 5.59
N THR A 89 -6.90 9.17 6.00
CA THR A 89 -6.90 10.35 5.12
C THR A 89 -5.49 10.68 4.64
N LEU A 90 -4.51 10.62 5.53
CA LEU A 90 -3.10 10.85 5.18
C LEU A 90 -2.61 9.81 4.16
N LEU A 91 -2.85 8.51 4.40
CA LEU A 91 -2.52 7.44 3.45
C LEU A 91 -3.20 7.63 2.09
N LEU A 92 -4.47 8.04 2.10
CA LEU A 92 -5.23 8.29 0.87
C LEU A 92 -4.61 9.45 0.06
N LEU A 93 -4.25 10.55 0.71
CA LEU A 93 -3.59 11.68 0.05
C LEU A 93 -2.22 11.27 -0.53
N PHE A 94 -1.48 10.42 0.16
CA PHE A 94 -0.24 9.85 -0.37
C PHE A 94 -0.46 8.96 -1.57
N ASP A 95 -1.48 8.10 -1.53
CA ASP A 95 -1.84 7.26 -2.67
C ASP A 95 -2.23 8.11 -3.88
N VAL A 96 -2.98 9.20 -3.68
CA VAL A 96 -3.32 10.17 -4.75
C VAL A 96 -2.06 10.75 -5.36
N TYR A 97 -1.13 11.24 -4.54
CA TYR A 97 0.13 11.81 -5.02
C TYR A 97 0.96 10.79 -5.80
N LEU A 98 1.14 9.58 -5.26
CA LEU A 98 1.94 8.55 -5.91
C LEU A 98 1.30 8.05 -7.21
N THR A 99 -0.03 7.97 -7.26
CA THR A 99 -0.77 7.53 -8.45
C THR A 99 -0.70 8.58 -9.55
N TRP A 100 -0.88 9.86 -9.22
CA TRP A 100 -0.65 10.95 -10.15
C TRP A 100 0.79 10.95 -10.68
N ALA A 101 1.78 10.91 -9.79
CA ALA A 101 3.20 10.95 -10.17
C ALA A 101 3.61 9.75 -11.05
N ARG A 102 2.99 8.58 -10.85
CA ARG A 102 3.18 7.40 -11.70
C ARG A 102 2.59 7.61 -13.10
N ILE A 103 1.36 8.10 -13.19
CA ILE A 103 0.66 8.30 -14.48
C ILE A 103 1.31 9.40 -15.30
N GLU A 104 1.76 10.49 -14.66
CA GLU A 104 2.49 11.57 -15.32
C GLU A 104 3.79 11.06 -15.97
N LYS A 105 4.51 10.15 -15.28
CA LYS A 105 5.74 9.55 -15.81
C LYS A 105 5.50 8.46 -16.85
N ALA A 106 4.40 7.72 -16.72
CA ALA A 106 4.01 6.68 -17.67
C ALA A 106 3.42 7.27 -18.97
N THR A 107 2.98 8.53 -18.93
CA THR A 107 2.60 9.29 -20.11
C THR A 107 3.84 10.05 -20.57
N PRO A 108 4.62 9.56 -21.55
CA PRO A 108 5.64 10.41 -22.15
C PRO A 108 4.91 11.62 -22.71
N ALA A 109 5.16 12.80 -22.15
CA ALA A 109 4.76 14.03 -22.81
C ALA A 109 5.31 13.94 -24.23
N SER A 110 4.41 13.93 -25.21
CA SER A 110 4.69 14.54 -26.50
C SER A 110 4.87 16.04 -26.24
N SER A 111 5.90 16.42 -25.50
CA SER A 111 6.39 17.78 -25.54
C SER A 111 6.81 17.97 -26.99
N PRO A 112 6.25 18.94 -27.73
CA PRO A 112 6.93 19.40 -28.92
C PRO A 112 8.25 19.93 -28.37
N SER A 113 9.33 19.20 -28.58
CA SER A 113 10.64 19.81 -28.56
C SER A 113 10.50 21.01 -29.49
N LEU A 114 10.44 22.21 -28.92
CA LEU A 114 10.66 23.42 -29.69
C LEU A 114 11.94 23.11 -30.47
N PRO A 115 11.90 23.07 -31.82
CA PRO A 115 13.12 22.86 -32.55
C PRO A 115 13.98 24.06 -32.18
N LEU A 116 15.01 23.83 -31.36
CA LEU A 116 16.09 24.78 -31.25
C LEU A 116 16.57 24.96 -32.69
N SER A 117 16.31 26.15 -33.23
CA SER A 117 16.82 26.58 -34.51
C SER A 117 18.30 26.21 -34.57
N PRO A 118 18.76 25.44 -35.57
CA PRO A 118 20.18 25.13 -35.68
C PRO A 118 20.96 26.46 -35.78
N PRO A 119 22.17 26.55 -35.20
CA PRO A 119 23.01 27.73 -35.38
C PRO A 119 23.27 27.97 -36.88
N PRO A 120 23.41 29.22 -37.32
CA PRO A 120 23.56 29.55 -38.73
C PRO A 120 24.77 28.83 -39.34
N PRO A 121 24.68 28.35 -40.59
CA PRO A 121 25.77 27.63 -41.23
C PRO A 121 26.96 28.56 -41.49
N LEU A 122 28.16 28.07 -41.18
CA LEU A 122 29.43 28.65 -41.62
C LEU A 122 29.54 28.55 -43.16
N PRO A 123 30.29 29.47 -43.82
CA PRO A 123 30.36 29.55 -45.29
C PRO A 123 31.01 28.30 -45.93
N PRO A 124 30.69 28.02 -47.21
CA PRO A 124 30.96 26.73 -47.84
C PRO A 124 32.41 26.56 -48.26
N PHE A 125 32.98 25.38 -47.98
CA PHE A 125 34.16 24.87 -48.66
C PHE A 125 33.73 23.98 -49.85
N PRO A 126 34.43 24.04 -51.01
CA PRO A 126 34.01 23.32 -52.20
C PRO A 126 34.46 21.84 -52.17
N SER A 127 33.45 20.95 -52.32
CA SER A 127 33.33 19.68 -53.09
C SER A 127 34.55 18.73 -53.28
N PRO A 128 34.38 17.39 -53.45
CA PRO A 128 33.52 16.82 -54.50
C PRO A 128 32.63 15.63 -54.10
N SER A 129 31.57 15.53 -54.89
CA SER A 129 30.54 14.51 -54.98
C SER A 129 31.05 13.08 -55.11
N TRP A 130 30.48 12.18 -54.31
CA TRP A 130 30.17 10.82 -54.76
C TRP A 130 28.71 10.52 -54.41
N ARG A 131 27.95 10.25 -55.46
CA ARG A 131 26.57 9.76 -55.41
C ARG A 131 26.62 8.36 -54.84
N ASP A 132 25.72 8.06 -53.90
CA ASP A 132 25.14 6.74 -53.74
C ASP A 132 23.76 6.91 -53.08
N ASN A 133 22.71 6.70 -53.88
CA ASN A 133 21.41 6.30 -53.36
C ASN A 133 21.43 4.77 -53.25
N PRO A 134 20.89 4.22 -52.18
CA PRO A 134 19.73 3.37 -52.40
C PRO A 134 18.58 3.75 -51.48
N ALA A 135 17.38 3.58 -52.02
CA ALA A 135 16.11 3.75 -51.36
C ALA A 135 16.08 3.03 -50.00
N ALA A 136 16.10 3.79 -48.91
CA ALA A 136 15.67 3.30 -47.62
C ALA A 136 14.14 3.34 -47.62
N ASN A 137 13.55 2.15 -47.62
CA ASN A 137 12.14 1.91 -47.36
C ASN A 137 11.72 2.75 -46.15
N ALA A 138 10.93 3.79 -46.40
CA ALA A 138 10.06 4.36 -45.39
C ALA A 138 9.02 3.28 -45.05
N SER A 139 9.38 2.36 -44.14
CA SER A 139 8.38 1.58 -43.44
C SER A 139 7.52 2.60 -42.69
N LEU A 140 6.29 2.77 -43.19
CA LEU A 140 5.14 3.22 -42.42
C LEU A 140 5.15 2.42 -41.12
N GLN A 141 5.77 2.97 -40.08
CA GLN A 141 5.46 2.56 -38.72
C GLN A 141 3.97 2.85 -38.57
N PRO A 142 3.15 1.88 -38.13
CA PRO A 142 1.79 2.22 -37.76
C PRO A 142 1.92 3.27 -36.67
N GLU A 143 1.33 4.44 -36.88
CA GLU A 143 1.06 5.37 -35.79
C GLU A 143 0.29 4.57 -34.75
N ALA A 144 1.00 4.09 -33.72
CA ALA A 144 0.39 3.59 -32.52
C ALA A 144 -0.36 4.81 -31.98
N GLY A 145 -1.68 4.78 -32.17
CA GLY A 145 -2.55 5.92 -32.00
C GLY A 145 -2.15 6.70 -30.77
N ALA A 146 -1.95 8.00 -30.95
CA ALA A 146 -1.92 8.94 -29.84
C ALA A 146 -3.26 8.79 -29.11
N GLU A 147 -3.33 7.88 -28.14
CA GLU A 147 -4.37 7.85 -27.13
C GLU A 147 -4.16 9.12 -26.31
N GLY A 148 -4.73 10.22 -26.82
CA GLY A 148 -4.72 11.51 -26.15
C GLY A 148 -5.22 11.29 -24.73
N ASN A 149 -4.38 11.68 -23.77
CA ASN A 149 -4.67 11.51 -22.36
C ASN A 149 -5.79 12.49 -22.00
N MET A 150 -7.06 12.12 -22.25
CA MET A 150 -8.23 12.99 -22.08
C MET A 150 -8.30 13.61 -20.68
N LEU A 151 -7.67 12.95 -19.70
CA LEU A 151 -7.52 13.40 -18.33
C LEU A 151 -6.58 14.61 -18.18
N ALA A 152 -5.49 14.66 -18.95
CA ALA A 152 -4.49 15.73 -18.89
C ALA A 152 -5.03 17.07 -19.44
N GLU A 153 -5.99 17.01 -20.37
CA GLU A 153 -6.66 18.19 -20.94
C GLU A 153 -7.76 18.78 -20.02
N GLN A 154 -8.15 18.06 -18.97
CA GLN A 154 -9.17 18.53 -18.03
C GLN A 154 -8.62 19.57 -17.04
N PRO A 155 -9.49 20.42 -16.45
CA PRO A 155 -9.11 21.31 -15.36
C PRO A 155 -8.46 20.54 -14.21
N ILE A 156 -7.45 21.14 -13.58
CA ILE A 156 -6.65 20.51 -12.51
C ILE A 156 -7.51 19.97 -11.36
N LEU A 157 -8.61 20.66 -11.03
CA LEU A 157 -9.56 20.21 -9.99
C LEU A 157 -10.24 18.89 -10.37
N VAL A 158 -10.63 18.73 -11.64
CA VAL A 158 -11.26 17.50 -12.14
C VAL A 158 -10.26 16.34 -12.07
N GLN A 159 -8.99 16.60 -12.42
CA GLN A 159 -7.92 15.61 -12.28
C GLN A 159 -7.75 15.15 -10.82
N TYR A 160 -7.68 16.09 -9.86
CA TYR A 160 -7.54 15.76 -8.45
C TYR A 160 -8.74 14.99 -7.89
N PHE A 161 -9.97 15.39 -8.23
CA PHE A 161 -11.17 14.65 -7.80
C PHE A 161 -11.21 13.24 -8.41
N PHE A 162 -10.77 13.09 -9.65
CA PHE A 162 -10.66 11.78 -10.29
C PHE A 162 -9.64 10.88 -9.55
N PHE A 163 -8.42 11.36 -9.29
CA PHE A 163 -7.43 10.57 -8.56
C PHE A 163 -7.87 10.25 -7.13
N LEU A 164 -8.51 11.21 -6.46
CA LEU A 164 -9.08 10.99 -5.13
C LEU A 164 -10.14 9.89 -5.16
N PHE A 165 -11.06 9.93 -6.13
CA PHE A 165 -12.07 8.89 -6.30
C PHE A 165 -11.44 7.53 -6.61
N LEU A 166 -10.50 7.47 -7.55
CA LEU A 166 -9.79 6.25 -7.92
C LEU A 166 -9.11 5.62 -6.70
N CYS A 167 -8.29 6.39 -5.97
CA CYS A 167 -7.57 5.88 -4.79
C CYS A 167 -8.52 5.50 -3.65
N ALA A 168 -9.63 6.23 -3.46
CA ALA A 168 -10.64 5.89 -2.47
C ALA A 168 -11.37 4.59 -2.84
N ALA A 169 -11.75 4.42 -4.10
CA ALA A 169 -12.40 3.22 -4.62
C ALA A 169 -11.48 2.01 -4.52
N GLU A 170 -10.21 2.15 -4.90
CA GLU A 170 -9.18 1.11 -4.73
C GLU A 170 -9.01 0.71 -3.26
N THR A 171 -8.93 1.68 -2.36
CA THR A 171 -8.82 1.42 -0.91
C THR A 171 -10.07 0.70 -0.40
N ALA A 172 -11.26 1.15 -0.78
CA ALA A 172 -12.51 0.49 -0.40
C ALA A 172 -12.59 -0.94 -0.95
N SER A 173 -12.20 -1.15 -2.21
CA SER A 173 -12.22 -2.47 -2.85
C SER A 173 -11.19 -3.45 -2.29
N PHE A 174 -10.13 -2.97 -1.65
CA PHE A 174 -9.22 -3.82 -0.88
C PHE A 174 -9.84 -4.25 0.46
N HIS A 175 -10.47 -3.32 1.17
CA HIS A 175 -11.00 -3.56 2.52
C HIS A 175 -12.34 -4.29 2.54
N LEU A 176 -13.29 -3.92 1.69
CA LEU A 176 -14.68 -4.41 1.74
C LEU A 176 -14.79 -5.93 1.53
N PRO A 177 -14.09 -6.56 0.55
CA PRO A 177 -14.15 -8.01 0.38
C PRO A 177 -13.61 -8.76 1.58
N ILE A 178 -12.50 -8.29 2.18
CA ILE A 178 -11.90 -8.91 3.36
C ILE A 178 -12.85 -8.80 4.55
N ARG A 179 -13.44 -7.62 4.77
CA ARG A 179 -14.46 -7.43 5.83
C ARG A 179 -15.68 -8.31 5.61
N MET A 180 -16.18 -8.39 4.39
CA MET A 180 -17.34 -9.20 4.04
C MET A 180 -17.04 -10.69 4.27
N LEU A 181 -15.91 -11.18 3.79
CA LEU A 181 -15.49 -12.58 4.00
C LEU A 181 -15.37 -12.96 5.47
N LEU A 182 -14.81 -12.07 6.30
CA LEU A 182 -14.59 -12.33 7.72
C LEU A 182 -15.85 -12.11 8.59
N SER A 183 -16.79 -11.28 8.15
CA SER A 183 -18.05 -11.01 8.86
C SER A 183 -19.19 -11.96 8.49
N LEU A 184 -19.14 -12.60 7.31
CA LEU A 184 -20.14 -13.57 6.89
C LEU A 184 -19.93 -14.92 7.59
N ARG A 185 -21.02 -15.53 8.07
CA ARG A 185 -21.02 -16.93 8.51
C ARG A 185 -21.07 -17.85 7.31
N LEU A 186 -19.90 -18.18 6.79
CA LEU A 186 -19.74 -19.05 5.62
C LEU A 186 -20.12 -20.51 5.94
N PRO A 187 -20.51 -21.31 4.94
CA PRO A 187 -20.79 -22.74 5.12
C PRO A 187 -19.54 -23.51 5.58
N GLY A 188 -19.74 -24.63 6.28
CA GLY A 188 -18.69 -25.31 7.07
C GLY A 188 -17.43 -25.79 6.34
N TRP A 189 -17.46 -25.90 5.00
CA TRP A 189 -16.25 -26.19 4.21
C TRP A 189 -15.38 -24.94 4.00
N MET A 190 -15.99 -23.74 3.92
CA MET A 190 -15.28 -22.46 3.80
C MET A 190 -14.78 -21.92 5.13
N THR A 191 -15.43 -22.27 6.25
CA THR A 191 -14.98 -21.84 7.59
C THR A 191 -13.63 -22.43 8.00
N LYS A 192 -13.21 -23.53 7.36
CA LYS A 192 -11.84 -24.07 7.50
C LYS A 192 -10.79 -23.14 6.87
N LEU A 193 -11.19 -22.36 5.86
CA LEU A 193 -10.31 -21.45 5.13
C LEU A 193 -10.38 -20.01 5.65
N VAL A 194 -11.58 -19.54 5.97
CA VAL A 194 -11.85 -18.16 6.40
C VAL A 194 -12.39 -18.17 7.83
N PRO A 195 -11.65 -17.61 8.80
CA PRO A 195 -12.12 -17.50 10.17
C PRO A 195 -13.23 -16.44 10.28
N TYR A 196 -14.23 -16.70 11.12
CA TYR A 196 -15.23 -15.69 11.46
C TYR A 196 -14.62 -14.68 12.45
N TYR A 197 -14.72 -13.39 12.16
CA TYR A 197 -14.26 -12.33 13.03
C TYR A 197 -15.36 -11.26 13.20
N PRO A 198 -15.89 -11.06 14.42
CA PRO A 198 -17.08 -10.24 14.64
C PRO A 198 -16.84 -8.72 14.55
N HIS A 199 -15.59 -8.25 14.59
CA HIS A 199 -15.26 -6.82 14.67
C HIS A 199 -14.67 -6.28 13.36
N PRO A 200 -15.51 -5.86 12.39
CA PRO A 200 -15.06 -5.46 11.05
C PRO A 200 -14.23 -4.18 11.04
N ALA A 201 -14.35 -3.31 12.05
CA ALA A 201 -13.56 -2.09 12.14
C ALA A 201 -12.08 -2.40 12.44
N LEU A 202 -11.81 -3.35 13.35
CA LEU A 202 -10.45 -3.77 13.70
C LEU A 202 -9.69 -4.36 12.51
N ILE A 203 -10.39 -5.08 11.61
CA ILE A 203 -9.83 -5.59 10.36
C ILE A 203 -9.30 -4.43 9.51
N SER A 204 -10.11 -3.39 9.33
CA SER A 204 -9.71 -2.22 8.54
C SER A 204 -8.63 -1.42 9.24
N THR A 205 -8.69 -1.27 10.56
CA THR A 205 -7.64 -0.63 11.35
C THR A 205 -6.30 -1.36 11.21
N ALA A 206 -6.30 -2.70 11.24
CA ALA A 206 -5.10 -3.51 11.04
C ALA A 206 -4.48 -3.29 9.66
N LEU A 207 -5.30 -3.36 8.61
CA LEU A 207 -4.87 -3.16 7.22
C LEU A 207 -4.39 -1.73 6.94
N LEU A 208 -5.04 -0.73 7.54
CA LEU A 208 -4.60 0.67 7.45
C LEU A 208 -3.24 0.82 8.14
N LEU A 209 -3.13 0.36 9.38
CA LEU A 209 -1.91 0.46 10.18
C LEU A 209 -0.72 -0.24 9.49
N SER A 210 -0.94 -1.39 8.85
CA SER A 210 0.10 -2.11 8.09
C SER A 210 0.46 -1.46 6.76
N SER A 211 -0.40 -0.62 6.21
CA SER A 211 -0.17 0.14 4.98
C SER A 211 0.67 1.41 5.18
N PHE A 212 1.26 1.63 6.37
CA PHE A 212 2.14 2.77 6.64
C PHE A 212 3.35 2.83 5.69
N THR A 213 3.74 1.71 5.06
CA THR A 213 4.83 1.65 4.09
C THR A 213 4.59 2.53 2.85
N LYS A 214 3.34 2.86 2.55
CA LYS A 214 2.98 3.82 1.50
C LYS A 214 3.56 5.22 1.73
N LEU A 215 4.02 5.51 2.94
CA LEU A 215 4.67 6.77 3.29
C LEU A 215 6.17 6.79 2.96
N PHE A 216 6.84 5.64 2.84
CA PHE A 216 8.28 5.60 2.57
C PHE A 216 8.70 6.27 1.26
N PRO A 217 7.94 6.18 0.16
CA PRO A 217 8.22 6.93 -1.06
C PRO A 217 8.40 8.44 -0.88
N LEU A 218 7.90 9.05 0.20
CA LEU A 218 8.22 10.44 0.50
C LEU A 218 9.68 10.69 0.82
N LEU A 219 10.31 9.80 1.58
CA LEU A 219 11.75 9.90 1.86
C LEU A 219 12.53 9.73 0.55
N LEU A 220 11.98 8.95 -0.37
CA LEU A 220 12.49 8.77 -1.74
C LEU A 220 12.09 9.92 -2.68
N LEU A 221 11.29 10.90 -2.26
CA LEU A 221 11.03 12.11 -3.06
C LEU A 221 12.22 13.06 -2.99
N VAL A 222 12.92 13.07 -1.85
CA VAL A 222 14.15 13.86 -1.65
C VAL A 222 15.31 13.33 -2.51
N TRP A 223 15.30 12.03 -2.84
CA TRP A 223 16.39 11.36 -3.54
C TRP A 223 15.96 10.84 -4.91
N GLN A 224 16.74 11.08 -5.97
CA GLN A 224 16.45 10.52 -7.28
C GLN A 224 16.78 9.02 -7.32
N TYR A 225 15.82 8.17 -6.95
CA TYR A 225 15.90 6.72 -7.11
C TYR A 225 15.18 6.26 -8.39
N ASP A 226 15.53 5.07 -8.89
CA ASP A 226 14.81 4.41 -9.98
C ASP A 226 13.35 4.18 -9.58
N LEU A 227 12.49 5.06 -10.12
CA LEU A 227 11.07 5.17 -9.78
C LEU A 227 10.26 3.88 -10.00
N PRO A 228 10.51 3.06 -11.04
CA PRO A 228 9.77 1.82 -11.24
C PRO A 228 10.14 0.75 -10.19
N SER A 229 11.44 0.55 -9.94
CA SER A 229 11.95 -0.47 -9.01
C SER A 229 11.59 -0.15 -7.55
N SER A 230 11.62 1.13 -7.18
CA SER A 230 11.24 1.56 -5.83
C SER A 230 9.73 1.43 -5.58
N ALA A 231 8.91 1.71 -6.60
CA ALA A 231 7.47 1.59 -6.50
C ALA A 231 7.02 0.13 -6.37
N SER A 232 7.64 -0.80 -7.12
CA SER A 232 7.34 -2.23 -7.00
C SER A 232 7.73 -2.78 -5.62
N ALA A 233 8.91 -2.43 -5.12
CA ALA A 233 9.37 -2.84 -3.79
C ALA A 233 8.41 -2.38 -2.67
N VAL A 234 7.91 -1.15 -2.75
CA VAL A 234 6.93 -0.63 -1.77
C VAL A 234 5.58 -1.36 -1.89
N SER A 235 5.12 -1.70 -3.10
CA SER A 235 3.88 -2.49 -3.28
C SER A 235 4.00 -3.86 -2.61
N TRP A 236 5.10 -4.57 -2.82
CA TRP A 236 5.37 -5.85 -2.18
C TRP A 236 5.46 -5.74 -0.65
N ALA A 237 6.13 -4.70 -0.14
CA ALA A 237 6.21 -4.45 1.29
C ALA A 237 4.82 -4.22 1.92
N VAL A 238 3.92 -3.48 1.24
CA VAL A 238 2.53 -3.29 1.69
C VAL A 238 1.80 -4.64 1.75
N ILE A 239 1.92 -5.49 0.73
CA ILE A 239 1.26 -6.81 0.72
C ILE A 239 1.78 -7.67 1.87
N ILE A 240 3.10 -7.79 2.05
CA ILE A 240 3.70 -8.60 3.11
C ILE A 240 3.26 -8.09 4.50
N ASN A 241 3.27 -6.78 4.71
CA ASN A 241 2.80 -6.17 5.95
C ASN A 241 1.32 -6.46 6.22
N ASN A 242 0.48 -6.36 5.20
CA ASN A 242 -0.95 -6.65 5.31
C ASN A 242 -1.19 -8.13 5.64
N VAL A 243 -0.44 -9.05 5.04
CA VAL A 243 -0.49 -10.49 5.38
C VAL A 243 -0.08 -10.73 6.82
N ALA A 244 1.03 -10.14 7.27
CA ALA A 244 1.49 -10.26 8.65
C ALA A 244 0.46 -9.69 9.64
N ALA A 245 -0.12 -8.53 9.35
CA ALA A 245 -1.14 -7.92 10.20
C ALA A 245 -2.41 -8.78 10.30
N LEU A 246 -2.86 -9.40 9.20
CA LEU A 246 -3.98 -10.35 9.22
C LEU A 246 -3.64 -11.62 10.00
N GLU A 247 -2.42 -12.15 9.89
CA GLU A 247 -1.97 -13.29 10.69
C GLU A 247 -1.97 -12.96 12.19
N ILE A 248 -1.45 -11.79 12.57
CA ILE A 248 -1.40 -11.33 13.97
C ILE A 248 -2.80 -11.11 14.53
N LEU A 249 -3.73 -10.56 13.72
CA LEU A 249 -5.11 -10.29 14.12
C LEU A 249 -5.93 -11.58 14.26
N LEU A 250 -5.83 -12.48 13.28
CA LEU A 250 -6.73 -13.64 13.15
C LEU A 250 -6.13 -14.93 13.73
N GLY A 251 -4.82 -15.03 13.88
CA GLY A 251 -4.13 -16.26 14.29
C GLY A 251 -4.37 -17.45 13.36
N CYS A 252 -4.78 -17.21 12.11
CA CYS A 252 -5.20 -18.25 11.17
C CYS A 252 -4.04 -18.86 10.37
N GLY A 253 -2.80 -18.38 10.58
CA GLY A 253 -1.61 -18.74 9.84
C GLY A 253 -1.41 -17.94 8.55
N TYR A 254 -0.15 -17.86 8.10
CA TYR A 254 0.28 -17.03 6.97
C TYR A 254 -0.41 -17.38 5.66
N VAL A 255 -0.65 -18.66 5.36
CA VAL A 255 -1.29 -19.07 4.09
C VAL A 255 -2.70 -18.52 3.98
N ARG A 256 -3.51 -18.64 5.04
CA ARG A 256 -4.90 -18.14 5.04
C ARG A 256 -4.93 -16.61 5.02
N ALA A 257 -4.03 -15.98 5.77
CA ALA A 257 -3.87 -14.52 5.73
C ALA A 257 -3.47 -14.02 4.33
N ALA A 258 -2.56 -14.72 3.65
CA ALA A 258 -2.16 -14.42 2.28
C ALA A 258 -3.31 -14.56 1.29
N LEU A 259 -4.13 -15.62 1.40
CA LEU A 259 -5.31 -15.79 0.57
C LEU A 259 -6.32 -14.65 0.76
N LEU A 260 -6.59 -14.26 2.01
CA LEU A 260 -7.48 -13.13 2.32
C LEU A 260 -6.95 -11.81 1.75
N CYS A 261 -5.66 -11.53 1.93
CA CYS A 261 -5.01 -10.37 1.33
C CYS A 261 -5.08 -10.41 -0.19
N GLY A 262 -4.93 -11.60 -0.79
CA GLY A 262 -5.05 -11.83 -2.23
C GLY A 262 -6.44 -11.48 -2.78
N VAL A 263 -7.53 -11.82 -2.08
CA VAL A 263 -8.88 -11.42 -2.51
C VAL A 263 -9.01 -9.90 -2.52
N GLY A 264 -8.50 -9.21 -1.50
CA GLY A 264 -8.48 -7.75 -1.47
C GLY A 264 -7.65 -7.16 -2.61
N ALA A 265 -6.47 -7.72 -2.89
CA ALA A 265 -5.58 -7.27 -3.96
C ALA A 265 -6.22 -7.44 -5.34
N VAL A 266 -6.88 -8.57 -5.60
CA VAL A 266 -7.64 -8.80 -6.83
C VAL A 266 -8.79 -7.80 -6.97
N GLY A 267 -9.53 -7.54 -5.89
CA GLY A 267 -10.60 -6.53 -5.88
C GLY A 267 -10.08 -5.13 -6.22
N ARG A 268 -8.96 -4.74 -5.60
CA ARG A 268 -8.24 -3.49 -5.89
C ARG A 268 -7.83 -3.38 -7.35
N ALA A 269 -7.16 -4.39 -7.88
CA ALA A 269 -6.71 -4.42 -9.27
C ALA A 269 -7.88 -4.34 -10.26
N ALA A 270 -8.96 -5.09 -10.00
CA ALA A 270 -10.14 -5.09 -10.86
C ALA A 270 -10.84 -3.71 -10.91
N VAL A 271 -11.00 -3.06 -9.75
CA VAL A 271 -11.63 -1.72 -9.67
C VAL A 271 -10.75 -0.66 -10.31
N GLY A 272 -9.44 -0.65 -10.02
CA GLY A 272 -8.51 0.29 -10.63
C GLY A 272 -8.48 0.16 -12.16
N TRP A 273 -8.40 -1.09 -12.66
CA TRP A 273 -8.45 -1.38 -14.10
C TRP A 273 -9.76 -0.91 -14.75
N LEU A 274 -10.91 -1.18 -14.11
CA LEU A 274 -12.22 -0.79 -14.62
C LEU A 274 -12.37 0.73 -14.73
N ILE A 275 -11.97 1.47 -13.69
CA ILE A 275 -12.07 2.93 -13.65
C ILE A 275 -11.15 3.57 -14.69
N LEU A 276 -9.90 3.11 -14.80
CA LEU A 276 -8.96 3.65 -15.79
C LEU A 276 -9.39 3.36 -17.22
N ARG A 277 -9.91 2.14 -17.48
CA ARG A 277 -10.48 1.78 -18.78
C ARG A 277 -11.70 2.62 -19.14
N ALA A 278 -12.54 2.96 -18.17
CA ALA A 278 -13.72 3.79 -18.40
C ALA A 278 -13.38 5.22 -18.86
N VAL A 279 -12.19 5.72 -18.53
CA VAL A 279 -11.71 7.06 -18.91
C VAL A 279 -10.85 7.05 -20.18
N GLY A 280 -10.68 5.88 -20.81
CA GLY A 280 -9.90 5.76 -22.04
C GLY A 280 -8.38 5.79 -21.85
N ILE A 281 -7.90 5.59 -20.61
CA ILE A 281 -6.47 5.40 -20.36
C ILE A 281 -6.13 3.94 -20.71
N GLY A 282 -5.32 3.76 -21.75
CA GLY A 282 -4.95 2.46 -22.31
C GLY A 282 -4.47 1.43 -21.28
N GLY A 283 -4.72 0.16 -21.61
CA GLY A 283 -4.51 -0.99 -20.71
C GLY A 283 -3.10 -1.13 -20.12
N GLY A 284 -2.07 -0.55 -20.76
CA GLY A 284 -0.69 -0.54 -20.26
C GLY A 284 -0.47 0.36 -19.03
N VAL A 285 -1.12 1.53 -18.99
CA VAL A 285 -1.05 2.46 -17.83
C VAL A 285 -2.02 2.00 -16.73
N ALA A 286 -3.16 1.43 -17.11
CA ALA A 286 -4.07 0.73 -16.18
C ALA A 286 -3.41 -0.51 -15.54
N ALA A 287 -2.55 -1.22 -16.27
CA ALA A 287 -1.69 -2.28 -15.75
C ALA A 287 -0.49 -1.73 -14.95
N ALA A 288 -0.03 -0.50 -15.19
CA ALA A 288 1.05 0.12 -14.41
C ALA A 288 0.62 0.62 -13.03
N GLY A 289 -0.69 0.85 -12.79
CA GLY A 289 -1.25 0.94 -11.42
C GLY A 289 -1.30 -0.42 -10.70
N VAL A 290 -1.21 -1.49 -11.48
CA VAL A 290 -1.17 -2.90 -11.09
C VAL A 290 0.23 -3.46 -11.36
N VAL A 291 1.26 -2.78 -10.82
CA VAL A 291 2.67 -3.25 -10.84
C VAL A 291 2.79 -4.70 -10.33
N GLU A 292 1.80 -5.17 -9.57
CA GLU A 292 1.65 -6.53 -9.08
C GLU A 292 1.54 -7.58 -10.19
N THR A 293 0.84 -7.34 -11.31
CA THR A 293 0.56 -8.42 -12.27
C THR A 293 1.77 -8.89 -13.06
N GLY A 294 2.62 -7.99 -13.56
CA GLY A 294 3.82 -8.36 -14.33
C GLY A 294 4.84 -9.13 -13.49
N ASP A 295 5.14 -8.63 -12.30
CA ASP A 295 6.06 -9.27 -11.35
C ASP A 295 5.47 -10.58 -10.80
N LEU A 296 4.17 -10.65 -10.49
CA LEU A 296 3.51 -11.90 -10.07
C LEU A 296 3.53 -12.94 -11.18
N ILE A 297 3.32 -12.56 -12.44
CA ILE A 297 3.37 -13.47 -13.58
C ILE A 297 4.80 -14.02 -13.74
N GLU A 298 5.82 -13.18 -13.59
CA GLU A 298 7.22 -13.61 -13.69
C GLU A 298 7.65 -14.47 -12.49
N VAL A 299 7.29 -14.09 -11.27
CA VAL A 299 7.50 -14.90 -10.06
C VAL A 299 6.74 -16.23 -10.18
N TRP A 300 5.49 -16.21 -10.64
CA TRP A 300 4.71 -17.44 -10.87
C TRP A 300 5.37 -18.31 -11.94
N ARG A 301 5.84 -17.73 -13.04
CA ARG A 301 6.57 -18.44 -14.10
C ARG A 301 7.84 -19.08 -13.55
N GLN A 302 8.60 -18.36 -12.73
CA GLN A 302 9.82 -18.87 -12.07
C GLN A 302 9.50 -19.99 -11.07
N VAL A 303 8.43 -19.86 -10.29
CA VAL A 303 7.97 -20.90 -9.35
C VAL A 303 7.47 -22.14 -10.09
N VAL A 304 6.69 -21.98 -11.16
CA VAL A 304 6.22 -23.09 -12.01
C VAL A 304 7.40 -23.79 -12.69
N ALA A 305 8.38 -23.03 -13.18
CA ALA A 305 9.62 -23.57 -13.74
C ALA A 305 10.44 -24.32 -12.69
N ALA A 306 10.55 -23.79 -11.46
CA ALA A 306 11.23 -24.46 -10.36
C ALA A 306 10.50 -25.72 -9.85
N LEU A 307 9.18 -25.78 -10.00
CA LEU A 307 8.35 -26.94 -9.67
C LEU A 307 8.24 -27.97 -10.82
N GLY A 308 8.88 -27.72 -11.96
CA GLY A 308 8.89 -28.63 -13.11
C GLY A 308 7.51 -28.84 -13.77
N LEU A 309 6.60 -27.87 -13.63
CA LEU A 309 5.24 -27.90 -14.18
C LEU A 309 5.11 -27.17 -15.52
N GLY A 310 6.21 -27.09 -16.30
CA GLY A 310 6.28 -26.43 -17.60
C GLY A 310 6.41 -27.41 -18.75
#